data_AF-A0A2W5ICK8-F1
#
_entry.id   AF-A0A2W5ICK8-F1
#
_cell.length_a   1.000
_cell.length_b   1.000
_cell.length_c   1.000
_cell.angle_alpha   90.00
_cell.angle_beta   90.00
_cell.angle_gamma   90.00
#
_symmetry.space_group_name_H-M   'P 1'
#
loop_
_entity.id
_entity.type
_entity.pdbx_description
1 polymer ?
#
loop_
_entity_poly.entity_id
_entity_poly.type
_entity_poly.pdbx_seq_one_letter_code
_entity_poly.pdbx_strand_id
1 'polypeptide(L)'
;MTENSIASRYQETCDRIAAACKKAGRSCDDVTLMVVTKFHPLSDVLELVRLGVRNFGENREQEARQKIHDLHHRDAEENILSGIPAEWSMIGQLQRNKCNSVARWASSVHSVDSARLVTGLSRGMQRALDEGERVEETLGVFLQVSLDGDTARGGAKEEEIFSLADYVDDADHLLLRGLMAVPPLHSDADWAFSQLYNLSQKLQVDHPHAAEISAGMSGDMEKAIAHGSTCVRIGTAILGPRPTHSVWLRQRSNLIMPRTMLSLRTLATNIMTAMVMVILTRMTMTLLPTPVVRHYLH
;
A
#
# COMPACT_ATOMS: atom_id res chain seq x y z
N MET A 1 -19.12 8.17 -23.73
CA MET A 1 -19.11 8.17 -22.25
C MET A 1 -17.71 7.77 -21.86
N THR A 2 -16.88 8.74 -21.47
CA THR A 2 -15.54 8.48 -20.96
C THR A 2 -15.66 7.56 -19.76
N GLU A 3 -15.13 6.35 -19.86
CA GLU A 3 -14.93 5.51 -18.70
C GLU A 3 -14.14 6.32 -17.68
N ASN A 4 -14.71 6.48 -16.49
CA ASN A 4 -14.10 7.23 -15.42
C ASN A 4 -12.79 6.50 -15.05
N SER A 5 -11.64 6.97 -15.53
CA SER A 5 -10.32 6.34 -15.30
C SER A 5 -9.76 6.73 -13.93
N ILE A 6 -8.74 6.03 -13.44
CA ILE A 6 -8.02 6.45 -12.23
C ILE A 6 -7.42 7.84 -12.46
N ALA A 7 -6.88 8.10 -13.65
CA ALA A 7 -6.35 9.42 -14.02
C ALA A 7 -7.38 10.56 -13.90
N SER A 8 -8.60 10.38 -14.43
CA SER A 8 -9.66 11.41 -14.33
C SER A 8 -10.04 11.68 -12.88
N ARG A 9 -10.26 10.60 -12.10
CA ARG A 9 -10.62 10.71 -10.68
C ARG A 9 -9.52 11.30 -9.80
N TYR A 10 -8.27 10.98 -10.11
CA TYR A 10 -7.11 11.56 -9.45
C TYR A 10 -7.06 13.08 -9.70
N GLN A 11 -7.19 13.51 -10.97
CA GLN A 11 -7.21 14.92 -11.31
C GLN A 11 -8.38 15.67 -10.64
N GLU A 12 -9.59 15.10 -10.68
CA GLU A 12 -10.75 15.66 -9.98
C GLU A 12 -10.52 15.80 -8.46
N THR A 13 -9.81 14.85 -7.85
CA THR A 13 -9.45 14.92 -6.43
C THR A 13 -8.45 16.06 -6.18
N CYS A 14 -7.42 16.19 -7.01
CA CYS A 14 -6.45 17.29 -6.93
C CYS A 14 -7.13 18.65 -7.06
N ASP A 15 -8.05 18.79 -8.02
CA ASP A 15 -8.80 20.04 -8.25
C ASP A 15 -9.69 20.40 -7.04
N ARG A 16 -10.33 19.41 -6.43
CA ARG A 16 -11.11 19.61 -5.19
C ARG A 16 -10.23 20.05 -4.02
N ILE A 17 -9.04 19.47 -3.86
CA ILE A 17 -8.08 19.87 -2.82
C ILE A 17 -7.62 21.32 -3.06
N ALA A 18 -7.24 21.67 -4.29
CA ALA A 18 -6.82 23.01 -4.64
C ALA A 18 -7.93 24.05 -4.38
N ALA A 19 -9.18 23.73 -4.74
CA ALA A 19 -10.33 24.58 -4.47
C ALA A 19 -10.58 24.76 -2.95
N ALA A 20 -10.45 23.69 -2.18
CA ALA A 20 -10.58 23.73 -0.72
C ALA A 20 -9.50 24.59 -0.07
N CYS A 21 -8.23 24.43 -0.49
CA CYS A 21 -7.11 25.25 -0.01
C CYS A 21 -7.34 26.73 -0.32
N LYS A 22 -7.73 27.05 -1.56
CA LYS A 22 -8.07 28.43 -1.95
C LYS A 22 -9.20 29.01 -1.10
N LYS A 23 -10.26 28.24 -0.84
CA LYS A 23 -11.38 28.68 0.00
C LYS A 23 -10.96 28.91 1.46
N ALA A 24 -10.04 28.10 1.96
CA ALA A 24 -9.49 28.23 3.31
C ALA A 24 -8.40 29.31 3.44
N GLY A 25 -7.97 29.92 2.33
CA GLY A 25 -6.85 30.89 2.33
C GLY A 25 -5.49 30.26 2.63
N ARG A 26 -5.31 28.97 2.28
CA ARG A 26 -4.09 28.18 2.56
C ARG A 26 -3.36 27.83 1.26
N SER A 27 -2.04 27.57 1.35
CA SER A 27 -1.31 27.01 0.22
C SER A 27 -1.73 25.57 -0.01
N CYS A 28 -1.81 25.17 -1.28
CA CYS A 28 -2.04 23.75 -1.61
C CYS A 28 -0.83 22.89 -1.26
N ASP A 29 0.36 23.48 -1.21
CA ASP A 29 1.61 22.80 -0.84
C ASP A 29 1.63 22.40 0.65
N ASP A 30 0.77 23.01 1.47
CA ASP A 30 0.61 22.68 2.89
C ASP A 30 -0.25 21.40 3.11
N VAL A 31 -0.80 20.83 2.03
CA VAL A 31 -1.72 19.69 2.09
C VAL A 31 -1.20 18.53 1.24
N THR A 32 -0.75 17.49 1.92
CA THR A 32 -0.36 16.22 1.29
C THR A 32 -1.60 15.39 0.94
N LEU A 33 -1.69 14.95 -0.32
CA LEU A 33 -2.61 13.91 -0.74
C LEU A 33 -1.97 12.53 -0.53
N MET A 34 -2.50 11.76 0.42
CA MET A 34 -2.16 10.34 0.59
C MET A 34 -3.20 9.47 -0.10
N VAL A 35 -2.78 8.69 -1.10
CA VAL A 35 -3.68 7.79 -1.82
C VAL A 35 -3.80 6.45 -1.10
N VAL A 36 -5.01 6.11 -0.66
CA VAL A 36 -5.27 4.91 0.16
C VAL A 36 -5.57 3.72 -0.75
N THR A 37 -4.65 2.76 -0.82
CA THR A 37 -4.64 1.68 -1.82
C THR A 37 -5.15 0.34 -1.32
N LYS A 38 -5.62 0.26 -0.07
CA LYS A 38 -6.17 -0.98 0.51
C LYS A 38 -7.26 -1.62 -0.35
N PHE A 39 -7.23 -2.93 -0.49
CA PHE A 39 -8.08 -3.76 -1.35
C PHE A 39 -7.87 -3.61 -2.86
N HIS A 40 -7.01 -2.69 -3.33
CA HIS A 40 -6.71 -2.50 -4.74
C HIS A 40 -5.42 -3.23 -5.16
N PRO A 41 -5.35 -3.78 -6.38
CA PRO A 41 -4.17 -4.48 -6.89
C PRO A 41 -2.98 -3.54 -7.13
N LEU A 42 -1.78 -4.13 -7.27
CA LEU A 42 -0.58 -3.38 -7.63
C LEU A 42 -0.72 -2.62 -8.96
N SER A 43 -1.52 -3.11 -9.91
CA SER A 43 -1.74 -2.42 -11.20
C SER A 43 -2.26 -0.99 -11.02
N ASP A 44 -3.12 -0.77 -10.03
CA ASP A 44 -3.70 0.54 -9.73
C ASP A 44 -2.63 1.47 -9.13
N VAL A 45 -1.75 0.93 -8.29
CA VAL A 45 -0.59 1.65 -7.73
C VAL A 45 0.36 2.05 -8.86
N LEU A 46 0.65 1.15 -9.81
CA LEU A 46 1.52 1.44 -10.95
C LEU A 46 0.94 2.54 -11.85
N GLU A 47 -0.39 2.56 -12.06
CA GLU A 47 -1.05 3.66 -12.76
C GLU A 47 -0.89 4.99 -12.01
N LEU A 48 -1.08 5.00 -10.69
CA LEU A 48 -0.90 6.18 -9.84
C LEU A 48 0.55 6.69 -9.83
N VAL A 49 1.54 5.79 -9.79
CA VAL A 49 2.97 6.16 -9.89
C VAL A 49 3.26 6.87 -11.21
N ARG A 50 2.68 6.39 -12.33
CA ARG A 50 2.81 7.05 -13.65
C ARG A 50 2.14 8.42 -13.71
N LEU A 51 1.14 8.65 -12.86
CA LEU A 51 0.49 9.96 -12.66
C LEU A 51 1.26 10.88 -11.69
N GLY A 52 2.42 10.43 -11.18
CA GLY A 52 3.26 11.21 -10.26
C GLY A 52 2.95 11.01 -8.79
N VAL A 53 2.00 10.14 -8.42
CA VAL A 53 1.71 9.85 -7.01
C VAL A 53 2.89 9.13 -6.37
N ARG A 54 3.27 9.61 -5.18
CA ARG A 54 4.34 8.99 -4.37
C ARG A 54 3.91 8.67 -2.94
N ASN A 55 2.86 9.30 -2.42
CA ASN A 55 2.38 9.08 -1.05
C ASN A 55 1.22 8.08 -1.01
N PHE A 56 1.46 6.90 -0.44
CA PHE A 56 0.49 5.81 -0.35
C PHE A 56 0.15 5.46 1.10
N GLY A 57 -1.13 5.14 1.34
CA GLY A 57 -1.63 4.73 2.64
C GLY A 57 -2.19 3.31 2.62
N GLU A 58 -1.75 2.48 3.56
CA GLU A 58 -2.22 1.10 3.70
C GLU A 58 -2.80 0.80 5.09
N ASN A 59 -3.82 -0.05 5.11
CA ASN A 59 -4.49 -0.43 6.35
C ASN A 59 -3.98 -1.74 6.96
N ARG A 60 -3.23 -2.54 6.20
CA ARG A 60 -2.86 -3.92 6.59
C ARG A 60 -1.41 -4.18 6.22
N GLU A 61 -0.61 -4.55 7.22
CA GLU A 61 0.83 -4.80 7.05
C GLU A 61 1.13 -5.81 5.93
N GLN A 62 0.43 -6.95 5.89
CA GLN A 62 0.73 -8.00 4.92
C GLN A 62 0.43 -7.56 3.47
N GLU A 63 -0.61 -6.75 3.30
CA GLU A 63 -0.99 -6.22 1.99
C GLU A 63 0.02 -5.16 1.53
N ALA A 64 0.40 -4.25 2.44
CA ALA A 64 1.41 -3.23 2.20
C ALA A 64 2.76 -3.86 1.83
N ARG A 65 3.26 -4.77 2.67
CA ARG A 65 4.55 -5.43 2.46
C ARG A 65 4.62 -6.15 1.11
N GLN A 66 3.53 -6.81 0.70
CA GLN A 66 3.48 -7.46 -0.61
C GLN A 66 3.52 -6.43 -1.75
N LYS A 67 2.74 -5.35 -1.68
CA LYS A 67 2.73 -4.30 -2.72
C LYS A 67 4.07 -3.59 -2.84
N ILE A 68 4.71 -3.28 -1.72
CA ILE A 68 6.02 -2.61 -1.68
C ILE A 68 7.08 -3.50 -2.31
N HIS A 69 7.14 -4.77 -1.90
CA HIS A 69 8.03 -5.76 -2.49
C HIS A 69 7.83 -5.86 -4.01
N ASP A 70 6.58 -6.05 -4.46
CA ASP A 70 6.29 -6.22 -5.88
C ASP A 70 6.51 -4.93 -6.69
N LEU A 71 6.30 -3.75 -6.08
CA LEU A 71 6.64 -2.45 -6.68
C LEU A 71 8.16 -2.32 -6.88
N HIS A 72 8.97 -2.68 -5.87
CA HIS A 72 10.44 -2.62 -5.99
C HIS A 72 10.96 -3.57 -7.08
N HIS A 73 10.41 -4.78 -7.19
CA HIS A 73 10.75 -5.69 -8.29
C HIS A 73 10.42 -5.09 -9.66
N ARG A 74 9.23 -4.52 -9.81
CA ARG A 74 8.83 -3.86 -11.06
C ARG A 74 9.66 -2.62 -11.37
N ASP A 75 10.04 -1.86 -10.35
CA ASP A 75 10.90 -0.70 -10.52
C ASP A 75 12.31 -1.07 -10.97
N ALA A 76 12.89 -2.15 -10.42
CA ALA A 76 14.19 -2.64 -10.84
C ALA A 76 14.22 -3.06 -12.33
N GLU A 77 13.09 -3.55 -12.86
CA GLU A 77 12.97 -3.99 -14.26
C GLU A 77 12.61 -2.84 -15.23
N GLU A 78 11.71 -1.94 -14.82
CA GLU A 78 11.06 -0.97 -15.70
C GLU A 78 11.38 0.50 -15.36
N ASN A 79 12.12 0.77 -14.28
CA ASN A 79 12.45 2.12 -13.76
C ASN A 79 11.20 3.02 -13.60
N ILE A 80 10.13 2.45 -13.05
CA ILE A 80 8.80 3.09 -12.96
C ILE A 80 8.79 4.28 -12.00
N LEU A 81 9.57 4.21 -10.92
CA LEU A 81 9.74 5.27 -9.93
C LEU A 81 10.66 6.38 -10.43
N SER A 82 11.50 6.10 -11.42
CA SER A 82 12.43 7.06 -12.04
C SER A 82 13.34 7.74 -11.00
N GLY A 83 13.81 6.98 -10.02
CA GLY A 83 14.67 7.45 -8.94
C GLY A 83 13.97 8.23 -7.82
N ILE A 84 12.65 8.43 -7.89
CA ILE A 84 11.87 9.08 -6.82
C ILE A 84 11.09 8.01 -6.06
N PRO A 85 11.47 7.69 -4.80
CA PRO A 85 10.85 6.61 -4.05
C PRO A 85 9.37 6.86 -3.79
N ALA A 86 8.61 5.77 -3.66
CA ALA A 86 7.25 5.82 -3.15
C ALA A 86 7.29 5.73 -1.62
N GLU A 87 6.59 6.65 -0.95
CA GLU A 87 6.44 6.71 0.50
C GLU A 87 5.18 5.96 0.91
N TRP A 88 5.31 5.10 1.93
CA TRP A 88 4.22 4.24 2.39
C TRP A 88 3.92 4.47 3.86
N SER A 89 2.65 4.74 4.16
CA SER A 89 2.19 5.00 5.53
C SER A 89 1.26 3.90 6.02
N MET A 90 1.49 3.41 7.25
CA MET A 90 0.54 2.53 7.93
C MET A 90 -0.55 3.38 8.60
N ILE A 91 -1.78 3.31 8.09
CA ILE A 91 -2.92 4.11 8.57
C ILE A 91 -4.05 3.28 9.20
N GLY A 92 -3.95 1.96 9.14
CA GLY A 92 -4.86 1.05 9.84
C GLY A 92 -4.41 0.79 11.28
N GLN A 93 -5.33 0.32 12.13
CA GLN A 93 -5.01 -0.08 13.51
C GLN A 93 -3.80 -1.03 13.52
N LEU A 94 -2.73 -0.62 14.22
CA LEU A 94 -1.51 -1.38 14.27
C LEU A 94 -1.54 -2.37 15.44
N GLN A 95 -1.29 -3.65 15.14
CA GLN A 95 -1.09 -4.66 16.15
C GLN A 95 0.39 -4.68 16.58
N ARG A 96 0.64 -4.82 17.88
CA ARG A 96 2.00 -4.85 18.46
C ARG A 96 2.94 -5.88 17.81
N ASN A 97 2.44 -7.06 17.46
CA ASN A 97 3.24 -8.09 16.78
C ASN A 97 3.60 -7.74 15.33
N LYS A 98 3.07 -6.64 14.79
CA LYS A 98 3.37 -6.12 13.46
C LYS A 98 4.32 -4.94 13.46
N CYS A 99 4.58 -4.30 14.60
CA CYS A 99 5.48 -3.14 14.69
C CYS A 99 6.85 -3.40 14.04
N ASN A 100 7.48 -4.54 14.32
CA ASN A 100 8.77 -4.91 13.72
C ASN A 100 8.72 -4.97 12.19
N SER A 101 7.64 -5.52 11.63
CA SER A 101 7.48 -5.58 10.18
C SER A 101 7.17 -4.22 9.58
N VAL A 102 6.36 -3.40 10.25
CA VAL A 102 5.97 -2.06 9.78
C VAL A 102 7.15 -1.10 9.78
N ALA A 103 8.01 -1.15 10.81
CA ALA A 103 9.21 -0.32 10.91
C ALA A 103 10.19 -0.49 9.73
N ARG A 104 10.17 -1.64 9.04
CA ARG A 104 11.06 -1.89 7.89
C ARG A 104 10.65 -1.17 6.62
N TRP A 105 9.35 -0.89 6.44
CA TRP A 105 8.83 -0.38 5.17
C TRP A 105 8.11 0.95 5.29
N ALA A 106 7.60 1.29 6.48
CA ALA A 106 6.81 2.49 6.64
C ALA A 106 7.70 3.73 6.69
N SER A 107 7.26 4.77 6.00
CA SER A 107 7.76 6.13 6.15
C SER A 107 7.11 6.80 7.36
N SER A 108 5.83 6.49 7.60
CA SER A 108 5.10 6.94 8.78
C SER A 108 4.03 5.95 9.25
N VAL A 109 3.68 6.02 10.54
CA VAL A 109 2.57 5.30 11.14
C VAL A 109 1.60 6.31 11.72
N HIS A 110 0.35 6.27 11.25
CA HIS A 110 -0.66 7.26 11.61
C HIS A 110 -1.61 6.79 12.73
N SER A 111 -1.48 5.53 13.15
CA SER A 111 -2.40 4.85 14.05
C SER A 111 -1.80 4.53 15.42
N VAL A 112 -0.80 5.29 15.87
CA VAL A 112 -0.17 5.07 17.18
C VAL A 112 -1.09 5.58 18.27
N ASP A 113 -1.54 4.70 19.16
CA ASP A 113 -2.51 5.01 20.21
C ASP A 113 -2.09 4.50 21.60
N SER A 114 -0.87 3.99 21.75
CA SER A 114 -0.40 3.48 23.04
C SER A 114 1.12 3.40 23.12
N ALA A 115 1.65 3.54 24.35
CA ALA A 115 3.07 3.38 24.65
C ALA A 115 3.63 2.03 24.16
N ARG A 116 2.82 0.97 24.20
CA ARG A 116 3.23 -0.35 23.70
C ARG A 116 3.55 -0.35 22.20
N LEU A 117 2.84 0.45 21.40
CA LEU A 117 3.13 0.60 19.98
C LEU A 117 4.39 1.44 19.76
N VAL A 118 4.58 2.51 20.54
CA VAL A 118 5.80 3.33 20.53
C VAL A 118 7.03 2.46 20.79
N THR A 119 7.06 1.71 21.90
CA THR A 119 8.15 0.77 22.21
C THR A 119 8.35 -0.28 21.11
N GLY A 120 7.25 -0.81 20.56
CA GLY A 120 7.30 -1.83 19.51
C GLY A 120 7.89 -1.31 18.20
N LEU A 121 7.56 -0.08 17.82
CA LEU A 121 8.05 0.58 16.61
C LEU A 121 9.51 0.99 16.76
N SER A 122 9.89 1.61 17.87
CA SER A 122 11.29 1.99 18.15
C SER A 122 12.22 0.76 18.12
N ARG A 123 11.84 -0.34 18.79
CA ARG A 123 12.59 -1.61 18.71
C ARG A 123 12.62 -2.21 17.30
N GLY A 124 11.55 -2.04 16.55
CA GLY A 124 11.46 -2.48 15.16
C GLY A 124 12.42 -1.71 14.26
N MET A 125 12.52 -0.41 14.46
CA MET A 125 13.44 0.49 13.76
C MET A 125 14.89 0.14 14.08
N GLN A 126 15.25 0.02 15.36
CA GLN A 126 16.59 -0.38 15.78
C GLN A 126 17.02 -1.68 15.08
N ARG A 127 16.16 -2.72 15.10
CA ARG A 127 16.45 -3.98 14.41
C ARG A 127 16.63 -3.82 12.91
N ALA A 128 15.79 -3.03 12.26
CA ALA A 128 15.88 -2.82 10.81
C ALA A 128 17.19 -2.12 10.43
N LEU A 129 17.66 -1.18 11.26
CA LEU A 129 18.95 -0.51 11.09
C LEU A 129 20.12 -1.47 11.36
N ASP A 130 20.09 -2.23 12.45
CA ASP A 130 21.13 -3.20 12.81
C ASP A 130 21.32 -4.29 11.73
N GLU A 131 20.21 -4.70 11.10
CA GLU A 131 20.20 -5.72 10.03
C GLU A 131 20.48 -5.12 8.64
N GLY A 132 20.61 -3.80 8.51
CA GLY A 132 20.82 -3.11 7.24
C GLY A 132 19.63 -3.18 6.27
N GLU A 133 18.43 -3.45 6.78
CA GLU A 133 17.19 -3.52 6.01
C GLU A 133 16.52 -2.14 5.83
N ARG A 134 17.04 -1.12 6.50
CA ARG A 134 16.60 0.27 6.42
C ARG A 134 17.79 1.22 6.48
N VAL A 135 17.71 2.33 5.78
CA VAL A 135 18.73 3.40 5.80
C VAL A 135 18.25 4.66 6.52
N GLU A 136 16.94 4.94 6.49
CA GLU A 136 16.36 6.08 7.18
C GLU A 136 16.31 5.83 8.70
N GLU A 137 16.97 6.69 9.46
CA GLU A 137 17.11 6.53 10.92
C GLU A 137 15.83 6.85 11.70
N THR A 138 14.84 7.50 11.07
CA THR A 138 13.60 7.94 11.71
C THR A 138 12.35 7.39 11.03
N LEU A 139 11.34 7.06 11.84
CA LEU A 139 9.98 6.73 11.43
C LEU A 139 9.02 7.84 11.90
N GLY A 140 8.27 8.42 10.98
CA GLY A 140 7.25 9.41 11.32
C GLY A 140 6.10 8.78 12.10
N VAL A 141 5.65 9.43 13.17
CA VAL A 141 4.56 8.95 14.02
C VAL A 141 3.49 10.03 14.14
N PHE A 142 2.23 9.65 13.89
CA PHE A 142 1.08 10.44 14.33
C PHE A 142 0.37 9.70 15.45
N LEU A 143 -0.02 10.45 16.47
CA LEU A 143 -0.87 9.94 17.53
C LEU A 143 -2.32 9.93 17.05
N GLN A 144 -2.95 8.76 17.03
CA GLN A 144 -4.35 8.64 16.70
C GLN A 144 -5.20 9.05 17.91
N VAL A 145 -6.10 10.01 17.72
CA VAL A 145 -7.01 10.51 18.73
C VAL A 145 -8.39 9.85 18.55
N SER A 146 -8.96 9.33 19.64
CA SER A 146 -10.38 8.99 19.70
C SER A 146 -11.18 10.23 20.14
N LEU A 147 -11.81 10.91 19.17
CA LEU A 147 -12.50 12.19 19.40
C LEU A 147 -13.77 12.06 20.24
N ASP A 148 -14.37 10.87 20.32
CA ASP A 148 -15.52 10.57 21.19
C ASP A 148 -15.15 9.73 22.42
N GLY A 149 -13.85 9.49 22.64
CA GLY A 149 -13.33 8.70 23.76
C GLY A 149 -13.58 7.18 23.66
N ASP A 150 -14.25 6.71 22.61
CA ASP A 150 -14.42 5.28 22.33
C ASP A 150 -13.18 4.74 21.62
N THR A 151 -12.34 4.02 22.37
CA THR A 151 -11.09 3.44 21.87
C THR A 151 -11.31 2.13 21.11
N ALA A 152 -12.53 1.58 21.04
CA ALA A 152 -12.81 0.34 20.31
C ALA A 152 -12.51 0.45 18.80
N ARG A 153 -12.59 1.68 18.26
CA ARG A 153 -12.22 2.01 16.87
C ARG A 153 -10.77 2.46 16.71
N GLY A 154 -9.97 2.32 17.77
CA GLY A 154 -8.58 2.75 17.85
C GLY A 154 -8.46 4.22 18.23
N GLY A 155 -7.25 4.62 18.58
CA GLY A 155 -6.97 5.96 19.07
C GLY A 155 -6.98 6.05 20.58
N ALA A 156 -6.12 6.92 21.09
CA ALA A 156 -5.99 7.25 22.50
C ALA A 156 -7.00 8.33 22.88
N LYS A 157 -7.35 8.38 24.16
CA LYS A 157 -8.20 9.47 24.68
C LYS A 157 -7.40 10.77 24.76
N GLU A 158 -8.09 11.92 24.74
CA GLU A 158 -7.43 13.24 24.81
C GLU A 158 -6.48 13.34 26.01
N GLU A 159 -6.87 12.82 27.18
CA GLU A 159 -6.06 12.84 28.40
C GLU A 159 -4.77 12.02 28.31
N GLU A 160 -4.66 11.09 27.36
CA GLU A 160 -3.48 10.24 27.17
C GLU A 160 -2.49 10.82 26.14
N ILE A 161 -2.95 11.74 25.28
CA ILE A 161 -2.18 12.21 24.10
C ILE A 161 -0.86 12.88 24.49
N PHE A 162 -0.86 13.75 25.50
CA PHE A 162 0.36 14.46 25.91
C PHE A 162 1.41 13.48 26.47
N SER A 163 0.99 12.55 27.33
CA SER A 163 1.90 11.52 27.86
C SER A 163 2.42 10.58 26.78
N LEU A 164 1.65 10.34 25.71
CA LEU A 164 2.10 9.55 24.57
C LEU A 164 3.06 10.34 23.68
N ALA A 165 2.88 11.66 23.57
CA ALA A 165 3.78 12.54 22.83
C ALA A 165 5.17 12.58 23.48
N ASP A 166 5.23 12.78 24.80
CA ASP A 166 6.47 12.64 25.58
C ASP A 166 7.15 11.29 25.31
N TYR A 167 6.36 10.21 25.34
CA TYR A 167 6.89 8.88 25.14
C TYR A 167 7.41 8.62 23.71
N VAL A 168 6.87 9.30 22.70
CA VAL A 168 7.38 9.24 21.33
C VAL A 168 8.67 10.05 21.20
N ASP A 169 8.73 11.26 21.77
CA ASP A 169 9.92 12.11 21.71
C ASP A 169 11.11 11.51 22.50
N ASP A 170 10.84 10.77 23.57
CA ASP A 170 11.85 10.03 24.33
C ASP A 170 12.32 8.72 23.63
N ALA A 171 11.63 8.28 22.59
CA ALA A 171 11.92 7.01 21.92
C ALA A 171 12.91 7.17 20.77
N ASP A 172 13.95 6.32 20.76
CA ASP A 172 14.88 6.26 19.64
C ASP A 172 14.17 5.94 18.32
N HIS A 173 14.64 6.59 17.26
CA HIS A 173 14.21 6.38 15.87
C HIS A 173 12.76 6.77 15.54
N LEU A 174 12.04 7.40 16.47
CA LEU A 174 10.69 7.90 16.20
C LEU A 174 10.70 9.42 16.12
N LEU A 175 9.88 9.95 15.20
CA LEU A 175 9.68 11.38 15.05
C LEU A 175 8.20 11.68 15.18
N LEU A 176 7.80 12.34 16.25
CA LEU A 176 6.43 12.82 16.41
C LEU A 176 6.13 13.88 15.33
N ARG A 177 5.22 13.55 14.41
CA ARG A 177 4.77 14.45 13.34
C ARG A 177 3.55 15.27 13.73
N GLY A 178 2.68 14.71 14.55
CA GLY A 178 1.47 15.38 15.00
C GLY A 178 0.32 14.40 15.25
N LEU A 179 -0.90 14.80 14.89
CA LEU A 179 -2.12 14.08 15.25
C LEU A 179 -2.85 13.50 14.05
N MET A 180 -3.53 12.39 14.27
CA MET A 180 -4.45 11.79 13.32
C MET A 180 -5.80 11.55 13.98
N ALA A 181 -6.89 11.80 13.26
CA ALA A 181 -8.18 11.26 13.66
C ALA A 181 -9.03 10.81 12.47
N VAL A 182 -10.03 10.00 12.80
CA VAL A 182 -11.17 9.68 11.95
C VAL A 182 -12.41 10.17 12.70
N PRO A 183 -13.26 11.00 12.08
CA PRO A 183 -14.50 11.43 12.71
C PRO A 183 -15.35 10.24 13.17
N PRO A 184 -15.95 10.29 14.37
CA PRO A 184 -16.91 9.29 14.81
C PRO A 184 -18.04 9.08 13.79
N LEU A 185 -18.57 7.87 13.71
CA LEU A 185 -19.71 7.58 12.84
C LEU A 185 -20.89 8.51 13.19
N HIS A 186 -21.50 9.11 12.16
CA HIS A 186 -22.64 10.03 12.30
C HIS A 186 -22.35 11.34 13.05
N SER A 187 -21.09 11.62 13.38
CA SER A 187 -20.71 12.94 13.90
C SER A 187 -20.67 14.00 12.80
N ASP A 188 -20.80 15.27 13.20
CA ASP A 188 -20.49 16.37 12.31
C ASP A 188 -18.96 16.49 12.13
N ALA A 189 -18.53 16.44 10.88
CA ALA A 189 -17.12 16.55 10.52
C ALA A 189 -16.52 17.91 10.91
N ASP A 190 -17.29 19.01 10.88
CA ASP A 190 -16.79 20.33 11.29
C ASP A 190 -16.44 20.35 12.78
N TRP A 191 -17.33 19.81 13.62
CA TRP A 191 -17.05 19.62 15.05
C TRP A 191 -15.79 18.75 15.25
N ALA A 192 -15.73 17.58 14.61
CA ALA A 192 -14.65 16.62 14.79
C ALA A 192 -13.27 17.22 14.43
N PHE A 193 -13.17 17.91 13.28
CA PHE A 193 -11.91 18.51 12.85
C PHE A 193 -11.53 19.74 13.67
N SER A 194 -12.50 20.52 14.16
CA SER A 194 -12.23 21.60 15.11
C SER A 194 -11.65 21.07 16.43
N GLN A 195 -12.18 19.96 16.97
CA GLN A 195 -11.61 19.34 18.17
C GLN A 195 -10.17 18.88 17.93
N LEU A 196 -9.91 18.20 16.81
CA LEU A 196 -8.56 17.74 16.46
C LEU A 196 -7.57 18.91 16.30
N TYR A 197 -7.99 19.99 15.63
CA TYR A 197 -7.18 21.17 15.46
C TYR A 197 -6.83 21.81 16.81
N ASN A 198 -7.82 22.01 17.68
CA ASN A 198 -7.58 22.57 19.02
C ASN A 198 -6.61 21.72 19.83
N LEU A 199 -6.74 20.39 19.77
CA LEU A 199 -5.80 19.49 20.44
C LEU A 199 -4.39 19.56 19.84
N SER A 200 -4.26 19.68 18.52
CA SER A 200 -2.96 19.89 17.85
C SER A 200 -2.32 21.20 18.29
N GLN A 201 -3.08 22.28 18.44
CA GLN A 201 -2.56 23.56 18.95
C GLN A 201 -2.06 23.45 20.39
N LYS A 202 -2.77 22.70 21.25
CA LYS A 202 -2.30 22.41 22.62
C LYS A 202 -1.02 21.58 22.59
N LEU A 203 -0.96 20.53 21.76
CA LEU A 203 0.20 19.66 21.64
C LEU A 203 1.46 20.45 21.24
N GLN A 204 1.31 21.38 20.30
CA GLN A 204 2.43 22.19 19.78
C GLN A 204 3.05 23.15 20.80
N VAL A 205 2.41 23.39 21.96
CA VAL A 205 2.99 24.19 23.04
C VAL A 205 4.25 23.52 23.59
N ASP A 206 4.17 22.20 23.82
CA ASP A 206 5.28 21.40 24.37
C ASP A 206 6.06 20.66 23.28
N HIS A 207 5.41 20.35 22.14
CA HIS A 207 6.01 19.64 21.00
C HIS A 207 5.85 20.45 19.69
N PRO A 208 6.57 21.57 19.51
CA PRO A 208 6.36 22.49 18.39
C PRO A 208 6.65 21.88 17.00
N HIS A 209 7.44 20.81 16.93
CA HIS A 209 7.67 20.05 15.69
C HIS A 209 6.46 19.20 15.27
N ALA A 210 5.56 18.88 16.18
CA ALA A 210 4.42 17.99 15.97
C ALA A 210 3.21 18.70 15.35
N ALA A 211 3.42 19.44 14.27
CA ALA A 211 2.44 20.36 13.69
C ALA A 211 1.52 19.73 12.63
N GLU A 212 1.79 18.50 12.19
CA GLU A 212 1.03 17.87 11.13
C GLU A 212 -0.33 17.32 11.62
N ILE A 213 -1.37 17.46 10.80
CA ILE A 213 -2.71 16.95 11.06
C ILE A 213 -3.12 16.03 9.92
N SER A 214 -3.20 14.73 10.20
CA SER A 214 -3.73 13.76 9.26
C SER A 214 -5.24 13.59 9.48
N ALA A 215 -6.05 14.25 8.64
CA ALA A 215 -7.50 14.20 8.72
C ALA A 215 -8.16 14.45 7.37
N GLY A 216 -9.38 13.92 7.20
CA GLY A 216 -10.14 14.04 5.96
C GLY A 216 -9.96 12.85 5.01
N MET A 217 -11.07 12.41 4.47
CA MET A 217 -11.26 11.32 3.52
C MET A 217 -12.13 11.82 2.36
N SER A 218 -12.47 10.93 1.42
CA SER A 218 -13.20 11.30 0.19
C SER A 218 -14.46 12.14 0.38
N GLY A 219 -15.17 11.97 1.51
CA GLY A 219 -16.46 12.63 1.78
C GLY A 219 -16.37 13.91 2.61
N ASP A 220 -15.22 14.20 3.22
CA ASP A 220 -15.07 15.26 4.22
C ASP A 220 -13.74 16.02 4.13
N MET A 221 -12.92 15.77 3.09
CA MET A 221 -11.61 16.41 2.92
C MET A 221 -11.67 17.94 2.83
N GLU A 222 -12.70 18.52 2.20
CA GLU A 222 -12.85 19.97 2.11
C GLU A 222 -13.03 20.61 3.49
N LYS A 223 -13.81 19.95 4.37
CA LYS A 223 -13.97 20.37 5.77
C LYS A 223 -12.66 20.20 6.52
N ALA A 224 -11.97 19.07 6.36
CA ALA A 224 -10.69 18.82 7.03
C ALA A 224 -9.64 19.88 6.67
N ILE A 225 -9.53 20.27 5.39
CA ILE A 225 -8.62 21.31 4.92
C ILE A 225 -8.97 22.67 5.52
N ALA A 226 -10.27 23.00 5.62
CA ALA A 226 -10.74 24.24 6.24
C ALA A 226 -10.38 24.32 7.73
N HIS A 227 -10.27 23.18 8.42
CA HIS A 227 -9.86 23.07 9.82
C HIS A 227 -8.37 22.74 10.01
N GLY A 228 -7.53 23.00 9.01
CA GLY A 228 -6.07 22.92 9.17
C GLY A 228 -5.43 21.55 8.89
N SER A 229 -6.15 20.58 8.30
CA SER A 229 -5.52 19.31 7.88
C SER A 229 -4.32 19.56 6.96
N THR A 230 -3.21 18.86 7.22
CA THR A 230 -1.99 18.87 6.39
C THR A 230 -1.84 17.58 5.58
N CYS A 231 -2.68 16.57 5.83
CA CYS A 231 -2.68 15.31 5.10
C CYS A 231 -4.11 14.77 4.97
N VAL A 232 -4.63 14.69 3.74
CA VAL A 232 -5.92 14.06 3.42
C VAL A 232 -5.71 12.66 2.84
N ARG A 233 -6.54 11.70 3.26
CA ARG A 233 -6.39 10.26 2.97
C ARG A 233 -7.48 9.77 2.03
N ILE A 234 -7.20 9.69 0.73
CA ILE A 234 -8.24 9.50 -0.29
C ILE A 234 -8.11 8.13 -0.95
N GLY A 235 -9.16 7.31 -0.84
CA GLY A 235 -9.25 6.00 -1.50
C GLY A 235 -10.35 5.98 -2.56
N THR A 236 -11.61 5.84 -2.12
CA THR A 236 -12.78 5.64 -2.99
C THR A 236 -12.93 6.69 -4.09
N ALA A 237 -12.64 7.96 -3.80
CA ALA A 237 -12.73 9.01 -4.82
C ALA A 237 -11.72 8.84 -5.96
N ILE A 238 -10.59 8.16 -5.75
CA ILE A 238 -9.53 7.94 -6.75
C ILE A 238 -9.62 6.54 -7.36
N LEU A 239 -9.80 5.51 -6.54
CA LEU A 239 -9.73 4.11 -6.94
C LEU A 239 -11.10 3.47 -7.20
N GLY A 240 -12.19 4.19 -6.89
CA GLY A 240 -13.54 3.68 -7.00
C GLY A 240 -13.92 2.75 -5.82
N PRO A 241 -15.07 2.06 -5.92
CA PRO A 241 -15.49 1.13 -4.88
C PRO A 241 -14.53 -0.04 -4.75
N ARG A 242 -14.48 -0.65 -3.56
CA ARG A 242 -13.64 -1.83 -3.30
C ARG A 242 -13.97 -2.92 -4.32
N PRO A 243 -12.95 -3.59 -4.90
CA PRO A 243 -13.20 -4.72 -5.80
C PRO A 243 -14.05 -5.78 -5.10
N THR A 244 -15.12 -6.23 -5.74
CA THR A 244 -15.90 -7.35 -5.24
C THR A 244 -15.06 -8.64 -5.34
N HIS A 245 -15.35 -9.64 -4.50
CA HIS A 245 -14.58 -10.89 -4.43
C HIS A 245 -14.42 -11.60 -5.80
N SER A 246 -15.39 -11.43 -6.70
CA SER A 246 -15.37 -11.98 -8.06
C SER A 246 -14.41 -11.26 -9.03
N VAL A 247 -14.16 -9.96 -8.82
CA VAL A 247 -13.16 -9.18 -9.57
C VAL A 247 -11.75 -9.53 -9.09
N TRP A 248 -11.60 -9.72 -7.78
CA TRP A 248 -10.34 -10.06 -7.14
C TRP A 248 -9.80 -11.44 -7.59
N LEU A 249 -10.67 -12.46 -7.69
CA LEU A 249 -10.31 -13.78 -8.22
C LEU A 249 -9.82 -13.71 -9.67
N ARG A 250 -10.44 -12.87 -10.49
CA ARG A 250 -10.12 -12.71 -11.92
C ARG A 250 -8.75 -12.05 -12.12
N GLN A 251 -8.44 -11.05 -11.30
CA GLN A 251 -7.13 -10.37 -11.30
C GLN A 251 -6.02 -11.29 -10.81
N ARG A 252 -6.26 -12.12 -9.78
CA ARG A 252 -5.30 -13.15 -9.32
C ARG A 252 -4.98 -14.20 -10.40
N SER A 253 -5.99 -14.70 -11.12
CA SER A 253 -5.76 -15.67 -12.20
C SER A 253 -4.89 -15.12 -13.34
N ASN A 254 -4.93 -13.80 -13.59
CA ASN A 254 -4.10 -13.16 -14.60
C ASN A 254 -2.64 -12.93 -14.15
N LEU A 255 -2.34 -12.94 -12.85
CA LEU A 255 -0.96 -12.91 -12.34
C LEU A 255 -0.32 -14.31 -12.26
N ILE A 256 -1.11 -15.39 -12.20
CA ILE A 256 -0.61 -16.78 -12.05
C ILE A 256 -0.33 -17.46 -13.41
N MET A 257 -0.72 -16.84 -14.53
CA MET A 257 -0.42 -17.35 -15.88
C MET A 257 0.64 -16.49 -16.55
N PRO A 258 1.94 -16.83 -16.43
CA PRO A 258 2.93 -16.25 -17.32
C PRO A 258 2.55 -16.59 -18.77
N ARG A 259 2.62 -15.59 -19.66
CA ARG A 259 2.34 -15.68 -21.11
C ARG A 259 3.20 -16.74 -21.85
N THR A 260 4.06 -17.48 -21.16
CA THR A 260 4.92 -18.54 -21.71
C THR A 260 4.24 -19.91 -21.79
N MET A 261 3.07 -20.13 -21.17
CA MET A 261 2.41 -21.45 -21.21
C MET A 261 1.60 -21.76 -22.49
N LEU A 262 1.51 -20.83 -23.45
CA LEU A 262 0.89 -21.14 -24.75
C LEU A 262 1.82 -21.95 -25.68
N SER A 263 3.09 -22.12 -25.31
CA SER A 263 4.09 -22.86 -26.10
C SER A 263 4.20 -24.35 -25.71
N LEU A 264 3.90 -24.71 -24.45
CA LEU A 264 4.10 -26.08 -23.95
C LEU A 264 3.05 -27.09 -24.46
N ARG A 265 1.82 -26.66 -24.76
CA ARG A 265 0.83 -27.55 -25.40
C ARG A 265 1.20 -27.88 -26.84
N THR A 266 1.81 -26.93 -27.56
CA THR A 266 2.29 -27.15 -28.93
C THR A 266 3.55 -28.01 -28.95
N LEU A 267 4.45 -27.84 -27.97
CA LEU A 267 5.65 -28.67 -27.85
C LEU A 267 5.33 -30.14 -27.46
N ALA A 268 4.43 -30.35 -26.49
CA ALA A 268 4.04 -31.69 -26.07
C ALA A 268 3.31 -32.47 -27.19
N THR A 269 2.49 -31.79 -27.99
CA THR A 269 1.81 -32.41 -29.13
C THR A 269 2.80 -32.76 -30.25
N ASN A 270 3.79 -31.91 -30.51
CA ASN A 270 4.83 -32.18 -31.54
C ASN A 270 5.81 -33.29 -31.12
N ILE A 271 6.21 -33.36 -29.84
CA ILE A 271 7.09 -34.43 -29.35
C ILE A 271 6.37 -35.78 -29.35
N MET A 272 5.09 -35.81 -28.97
CA MET A 272 4.31 -37.05 -28.96
C MET A 272 4.03 -37.55 -30.39
N THR A 273 3.79 -36.64 -31.34
CA THR A 273 3.62 -37.00 -32.76
C THR A 273 4.93 -37.51 -33.38
N ALA A 274 6.08 -36.89 -33.05
CA ALA A 274 7.39 -37.34 -33.52
C ALA A 274 7.80 -38.70 -32.92
N MET A 275 7.52 -38.95 -31.64
CA MET A 275 7.79 -40.25 -31.02
C MET A 275 6.95 -41.38 -31.61
N VAL A 276 5.65 -41.14 -31.86
CA VAL A 276 4.77 -42.15 -32.48
C VAL A 276 5.24 -42.48 -33.91
N MET A 277 5.73 -41.48 -34.66
CA MET A 277 6.22 -41.68 -36.02
C MET A 277 7.56 -42.46 -36.07
N VAL A 278 8.46 -42.24 -35.11
CA VAL A 278 9.72 -43.02 -34.98
C VAL A 278 9.46 -44.47 -34.55
N ILE A 279 8.47 -44.70 -33.69
CA ILE A 279 8.08 -46.05 -33.25
C ILE A 279 7.43 -46.83 -34.40
N LEU A 280 6.54 -46.18 -35.17
CA LEU A 280 5.90 -46.82 -36.35
C LEU A 280 6.89 -47.12 -37.48
N THR A 281 7.91 -46.28 -37.67
CA THR A 281 8.96 -46.50 -38.71
C THR A 281 9.95 -47.60 -38.29
N ARG A 282 10.17 -47.80 -36.98
CA ARG A 282 10.97 -48.94 -36.49
C ARG A 282 10.23 -50.27 -36.52
N MET A 283 8.91 -50.28 -36.34
CA MET A 283 8.12 -51.52 -36.40
C MET A 283 7.98 -52.07 -37.83
N THR A 284 7.97 -51.22 -38.86
CA THR A 284 7.89 -51.65 -40.27
C THR A 284 9.20 -52.20 -40.83
N MET A 285 10.38 -51.88 -40.26
CA MET A 285 11.66 -52.42 -40.72
C MET A 285 12.02 -53.81 -40.17
N THR A 286 11.22 -54.38 -39.26
CA THR A 286 11.45 -55.71 -38.66
C THR A 286 10.75 -56.88 -39.37
N LEU A 287 10.06 -56.63 -40.48
CA LEU A 287 9.25 -57.63 -41.21
C LEU A 287 9.66 -57.77 -42.69
N LEU A 288 10.98 -57.81 -42.98
CA LEU A 288 11.46 -58.28 -44.27
C LEU A 288 11.92 -59.76 -44.14
N PRO A 289 11.32 -60.70 -44.89
CA PRO A 289 11.73 -62.10 -44.85
C PRO A 289 13.08 -62.29 -45.55
N THR A 290 13.99 -63.02 -44.90
CA THR A 290 15.24 -63.52 -45.49
C THR A 290 14.97 -64.51 -46.62
N PRO A 291 15.69 -64.46 -47.75
CA PRO A 291 15.53 -65.45 -48.82
C PRO A 291 16.17 -66.79 -48.41
N VAL A 292 15.39 -67.88 -48.54
CA VAL A 292 15.86 -69.24 -48.35
C VAL A 292 16.68 -69.67 -49.56
N VAL A 293 18.00 -69.85 -49.36
CA VAL A 293 18.88 -70.50 -50.35
C VAL A 293 18.83 -72.02 -50.12
N ARG A 294 18.22 -72.76 -51.05
CA ARG A 294 18.27 -74.23 -51.10
C ARG A 294 19.58 -74.65 -51.78
N HIS A 295 20.45 -75.35 -51.05
CA HIS A 295 21.54 -76.14 -51.63
C HIS A 295 21.07 -77.59 -51.83
N TYR A 296 21.21 -78.09 -53.05
CA TYR A 296 21.08 -79.50 -53.42
C TYR A 296 22.39 -80.22 -53.08
N LEU A 297 22.29 -81.40 -52.47
CA LEU A 297 23.35 -82.42 -52.45
C LEU A 297 22.69 -83.80 -52.70
N HIS A 298 22.83 -84.30 -53.92
CA HIS A 298 23.38 -85.62 -54.27
C HIS A 298 23.52 -85.74 -55.79
#